data_AF-A0A0S7WZK2-F1
#
_entry.id   AF-A0A0S7WZK2-F1
#
_cell.length_a   1.000
_cell.length_b   1.000
_cell.length_c   1.000
_cell.angle_alpha   90.00
_cell.angle_beta   90.00
_cell.angle_gamma   90.00
#
_symmetry.space_group_name_H-M   'P 1'
#
loop_
_entity.id
_entity.type
_entity.pdbx_description
1 polymer ?
#
loop_
_entity_poly.entity_id
_entity_poly.type
_entity_poly.pdbx_seq_one_letter_code
_entity_poly.pdbx_strand_id
1 'polypeptide(L)'
;MRFLYEYAHYAGCFALVFIGLYIVLVKHNLIKVIIGIGLIDTGVNLFLVTTGYIRAGTAPVFSRLAEKPEQMVDPVPQALVLTAIVIGVSVLALALSLAIRLYGRYGTLDLRKIKELKW
;
A
#
# COMPACT_ATOMS: atom_id res chain seq x y z
N MET A 1 3.12 -23.24 -17.96
CA MET A 1 3.90 -22.07 -17.51
C MET A 1 3.12 -20.74 -17.52
N ARG A 2 2.21 -20.45 -18.48
CA ARG A 2 1.36 -19.23 -18.47
C ARG A 2 0.45 -19.04 -17.24
N PHE A 3 -0.11 -20.13 -16.71
CA PHE A 3 -0.95 -20.10 -15.50
C PHE A 3 -0.21 -19.60 -14.25
N LEU A 4 1.07 -19.97 -14.08
CA LEU A 4 1.86 -19.50 -12.93
C LEU A 4 2.08 -17.98 -12.96
N TYR A 5 2.26 -17.39 -14.15
CA TYR A 5 2.44 -15.94 -14.28
C TYR A 5 1.15 -15.17 -14.00
N GLU A 6 -0.02 -15.70 -14.36
CA GLU A 6 -1.31 -15.09 -14.01
C GLU A 6 -1.57 -15.06 -12.50
N TYR A 7 -1.26 -16.16 -11.78
CA TYR A 7 -1.44 -16.21 -10.33
C TYR A 7 -0.29 -15.57 -9.55
N ALA A 8 0.89 -15.41 -10.15
CA ALA A 8 2.05 -14.80 -9.50
C ALA A 8 1.78 -13.36 -9.06
N HIS A 9 1.01 -12.59 -9.83
CA HIS A 9 0.63 -11.23 -9.47
C HIS A 9 -0.22 -11.18 -8.20
N TYR A 10 -1.26 -12.03 -8.13
CA TYR A 10 -2.10 -12.15 -6.94
C TYR A 10 -1.29 -12.63 -5.72
N ALA A 11 -0.47 -13.66 -5.90
CA ALA A 11 0.38 -14.19 -4.83
C ALA A 11 1.36 -13.14 -4.29
N GLY A 12 1.95 -12.30 -5.17
CA GLY A 12 2.82 -11.19 -4.78
C GLY A 12 2.10 -10.12 -3.97
N CYS A 13 0.86 -9.76 -4.34
CA CYS A 13 0.05 -8.80 -3.59
C CYS A 13 -0.25 -9.30 -2.17
N PHE A 14 -0.73 -10.55 -2.06
CA PHE A 14 -0.99 -11.15 -0.76
C PHE A 14 0.28 -11.28 0.08
N ALA A 15 1.40 -11.67 -0.53
CA ALA A 15 2.69 -11.74 0.16
C ALA A 15 3.09 -10.37 0.76
N LEU A 16 2.93 -9.27 0.02
CA LEU A 16 3.20 -7.92 0.52
C LEU A 16 2.31 -7.57 1.72
N VAL A 17 1.01 -7.84 1.63
CA VAL A 17 0.07 -7.61 2.74
C VAL A 17 0.45 -8.42 3.96
N PHE A 18 0.76 -9.71 3.81
CA PHE A 18 1.17 -10.57 4.92
C PHE A 18 2.51 -10.18 5.53
N ILE A 19 3.48 -9.75 4.72
CA ILE A 19 4.77 -9.23 5.20
C ILE A 19 4.56 -7.95 6.00
N GLY A 20 3.75 -7.01 5.50
CA GLY A 20 3.41 -5.78 6.20
C GLY A 20 2.69 -6.06 7.53
N LEU A 21 1.71 -6.97 7.51
CA LEU A 21 1.00 -7.43 8.71
C LEU A 21 1.96 -8.05 9.73
N TYR A 22 2.86 -8.94 9.28
CA TYR A 22 3.87 -9.55 10.14
C TYR A 22 4.77 -8.51 10.82
N ILE A 23 5.21 -7.48 10.08
CA ILE A 23 6.03 -6.40 10.63
C ILE A 23 5.28 -5.65 11.74
N VAL A 24 4.00 -5.33 11.52
CA VAL A 24 3.16 -4.63 12.50
C VAL A 24 2.99 -5.43 13.78
N LEU A 25 2.84 -6.76 13.69
CA LEU A 25 2.65 -7.63 14.86
C LEU A 25 3.95 -7.87 15.64
N VAL A 26 5.08 -8.06 14.94
CA VAL A 26 6.33 -8.54 15.56
C VAL A 26 7.27 -7.40 15.97
N LYS A 27 7.24 -6.26 15.30
CA LYS A 27 8.17 -5.16 15.58
C LYS A 27 7.59 -4.21 16.62
N HIS A 28 8.40 -3.90 17.64
CA HIS A 28 8.03 -2.96 18.69
C HIS A 28 8.53 -1.53 18.44
N ASN A 29 9.44 -1.34 17.49
CA ASN A 29 9.92 -0.02 17.11
C ASN A 29 8.85 0.69 16.25
N LEU A 30 8.40 1.86 16.69
CA LEU A 30 7.31 2.60 16.05
C LEU A 30 7.57 2.87 14.55
N ILE A 31 8.80 3.22 14.17
CA ILE A 31 9.16 3.44 12.75
C ILE A 31 9.00 2.17 11.92
N LYS A 32 9.33 1.00 12.47
CA LYS A 32 9.16 -0.28 11.75
C LYS A 32 7.68 -0.61 11.57
N VAL A 33 6.84 -0.27 12.55
CA VAL A 33 5.39 -0.44 12.45
C VAL A 33 4.81 0.48 11.37
N ILE A 34 5.24 1.75 11.30
CA ILE A 34 4.81 2.68 10.25
C ILE A 34 5.18 2.15 8.85
N ILE A 35 6.39 1.61 8.68
CA ILE A 35 6.82 0.97 7.43
C ILE A 35 5.94 -0.26 7.11
N GLY A 36 5.60 -1.07 8.13
CA GLY A 36 4.71 -2.20 7.99
C GLY A 36 3.32 -1.81 7.48
N ILE A 37 2.75 -0.72 8.00
CA ILE A 37 1.47 -0.16 7.52
C ILE A 37 1.58 0.29 6.06
N GLY A 38 2.67 0.96 5.68
CA GLY A 38 2.90 1.36 4.29
C GLY A 38 3.03 0.18 3.31
N LEU A 39 3.61 -0.95 3.76
CA LEU A 39 3.68 -2.18 2.97
C LEU A 39 2.31 -2.82 2.75
N ILE A 40 1.44 -2.79 3.77
CA ILE A 40 0.05 -3.26 3.63
C ILE A 40 -0.69 -2.39 2.60
N ASP A 41 -0.59 -1.06 2.71
CA ASP A 41 -1.23 -0.13 1.78
C ASP A 41 -0.76 -0.35 0.34
N THR A 42 0.55 -0.49 0.14
CA THR A 42 1.13 -0.80 -1.18
C THR A 42 0.62 -2.13 -1.74
N GLY A 43 0.50 -3.17 -0.89
CA GLY A 43 -0.02 -4.48 -1.29
C GLY A 43 -1.50 -4.44 -1.70
N VAL A 44 -2.32 -3.68 -0.98
CA VAL A 44 -3.74 -3.46 -1.30
C VAL A 44 -3.90 -2.66 -2.59
N ASN A 45 -3.11 -1.58 -2.76
CA ASN A 45 -3.12 -0.78 -3.98
C ASN A 45 -2.71 -1.61 -5.20
N LEU A 46 -1.69 -2.45 -5.06
CA LEU A 46 -1.27 -3.35 -6.13
C LEU A 46 -2.35 -4.39 -6.46
N PHE A 47 -2.99 -4.98 -5.44
CA PHE A 47 -4.11 -5.90 -5.63
C PHE A 47 -5.23 -5.24 -6.45
N LEU A 48 -5.59 -4.00 -6.10
CA LEU A 48 -6.63 -3.25 -6.79
C LEU A 48 -6.27 -2.91 -8.25
N VAL A 49 -5.01 -2.60 -8.55
CA VAL A 49 -4.56 -2.43 -9.95
C VAL A 49 -4.68 -3.74 -10.73
N THR A 50 -4.32 -4.87 -10.12
CA THR A 50 -4.34 -6.17 -10.81
C THR A 50 -5.74 -6.66 -11.16
N THR A 51 -6.78 -6.24 -10.45
CA THR A 51 -8.17 -6.61 -10.79
C THR A 51 -8.69 -5.90 -12.04
N GLY A 52 -8.19 -4.70 -12.34
CA GLY A 52 -8.54 -3.92 -13.54
C GLY A 52 -7.70 -4.25 -14.78
N TYR A 53 -6.77 -5.20 -14.71
CA TYR A 53 -5.84 -5.50 -15.79
C TYR A 53 -6.51 -6.33 -16.91
N ILE A 54 -6.49 -5.80 -18.12
CA ILE A 54 -6.94 -6.49 -19.34
C ILE A 54 -5.71 -6.88 -20.16
N ARG A 55 -5.64 -8.15 -20.59
CA ARG A 55 -4.53 -8.66 -21.43
C ARG A 55 -4.46 -7.88 -22.74
N ALA A 56 -3.28 -7.34 -23.04
CA ALA A 56 -3.02 -6.49 -24.21
C ALA A 56 -3.84 -5.19 -24.26
N GLY A 57 -4.31 -4.70 -23.10
CA GLY A 57 -5.00 -3.42 -23.01
C GLY A 57 -4.04 -2.23 -23.05
N THR A 58 -4.42 -1.18 -23.76
CA THR A 58 -3.77 0.14 -23.76
C THR A 58 -4.25 0.98 -22.57
N ALA A 59 -3.45 1.95 -22.15
CA ALA A 59 -3.83 2.91 -21.11
C ALA A 59 -5.16 3.61 -21.48
N PRO A 60 -6.04 3.91 -20.50
CA PRO A 60 -7.34 4.54 -20.74
C PRO A 60 -7.15 6.06 -20.95
N VAL A 61 -6.36 6.42 -21.96
CA VAL A 61 -6.08 7.78 -22.38
C VAL A 61 -6.43 7.87 -23.85
N PHE A 62 -7.38 8.74 -24.19
CA PHE A 62 -7.76 8.97 -25.59
C PHE A 62 -6.64 9.71 -26.33
N SER A 63 -5.66 8.97 -26.83
CA SER A 63 -4.51 9.50 -27.58
C SER A 63 -4.82 9.71 -29.06
N ARG A 64 -5.66 8.84 -29.66
CA ARG A 64 -6.08 8.93 -31.08
C ARG A 64 -7.54 8.53 -31.24
N LEU A 65 -8.24 9.22 -32.15
CA LEU A 65 -9.65 8.99 -32.55
C LEU A 65 -9.96 7.57 -33.11
N ALA A 66 -8.98 6.67 -33.18
CA ALA A 66 -9.07 5.38 -33.87
C ALA A 66 -8.71 4.16 -33.00
N GLU A 67 -8.56 4.32 -31.68
CA GLU A 67 -8.38 3.16 -30.80
C GLU A 67 -9.74 2.61 -30.36
N LYS A 68 -9.96 1.31 -30.62
CA LYS A 68 -11.20 0.63 -30.26
C LYS A 68 -11.36 0.64 -28.72
N PRO A 69 -12.50 1.09 -28.17
CA PRO A 69 -12.73 1.15 -26.72
C PRO A 69 -12.53 -0.20 -26.02
N GLU A 70 -12.71 -1.30 -26.76
CA GLU A 70 -12.58 -2.68 -26.29
C GLU A 70 -11.15 -3.08 -25.86
N GLN A 71 -10.13 -2.29 -26.24
CA GLN A 71 -8.73 -2.55 -25.90
C GLN A 71 -8.22 -1.65 -24.76
N MET A 72 -9.07 -0.88 -24.07
CA MET A 72 -8.63 -0.05 -22.94
C MET A 72 -8.79 -0.80 -21.63
N VAL A 73 -7.79 -0.72 -20.74
CA VAL A 73 -7.91 -1.23 -19.36
C VAL A 73 -8.96 -0.44 -18.57
N ASP A 74 -9.53 -1.05 -17.53
CA ASP A 74 -10.58 -0.42 -16.74
C ASP A 74 -10.06 0.84 -16.02
N PRO A 75 -10.64 2.03 -16.26
CA PRO A 75 -10.23 3.26 -15.60
C PRO A 75 -10.69 3.32 -14.13
N VAL A 76 -11.68 2.52 -13.70
CA VAL A 76 -12.26 2.60 -12.36
C VAL A 76 -11.24 2.23 -11.28
N PRO A 77 -10.51 1.09 -11.36
CA PRO A 77 -9.48 0.77 -10.37
C PRO A 77 -8.32 1.77 -10.34
N GLN A 78 -7.99 2.37 -11.49
CA GLN A 78 -6.91 3.38 -11.56
C GLN A 78 -7.25 4.64 -10.78
N ALA A 79 -8.49 5.14 -10.93
CA ALA A 79 -8.96 6.30 -10.18
C ALA A 79 -9.00 6.01 -8.67
N LEU A 80 -9.47 4.81 -8.29
CA LEU A 80 -9.54 4.41 -6.88
C LEU A 80 -8.14 4.31 -6.24
N VAL A 81 -7.16 3.73 -6.94
CA VAL A 81 -5.76 3.64 -6.47
C VAL A 81 -5.13 5.02 -6.32
N LEU A 82 -5.38 5.94 -7.25
CA LEU A 82 -4.85 7.30 -7.15
C LEU A 82 -5.32 7.99 -5.86
N THR A 83 -6.59 7.82 -5.50
CA THR A 83 -7.12 8.35 -4.23
C THR A 83 -6.53 7.66 -3.01
N ALA A 84 -6.36 6.33 -3.07
CA ALA A 84 -5.80 5.54 -1.98
C ALA A 84 -4.35 5.95 -1.68
N ILE A 85 -3.53 6.19 -2.71
CA ILE A 85 -2.13 6.63 -2.55
C ILE A 85 -2.06 7.97 -1.80
N VAL A 86 -2.91 8.94 -2.15
CA VAL A 86 -2.91 10.25 -1.48
C VAL A 86 -3.30 10.11 0.00
N ILE A 87 -4.29 9.27 0.30
CA ILE A 87 -4.69 8.97 1.68
C ILE A 87 -3.55 8.28 2.44
N GLY A 88 -2.90 7.28 1.82
CA GLY A 88 -1.77 6.54 2.40
C GLY A 88 -0.61 7.46 2.78
N VAL A 89 -0.19 8.35 1.88
CA VAL A 89 0.87 9.34 2.14
C VAL A 89 0.47 10.30 3.26
N SER A 90 -0.79 10.76 3.29
CA SER A 90 -1.29 11.67 4.34
C SER A 90 -1.25 11.02 5.72
N VAL A 91 -1.70 9.76 5.83
CA VAL A 91 -1.66 8.98 7.08
C VAL A 91 -0.22 8.71 7.50
N LEU A 92 0.68 8.38 6.55
CA LEU A 92 2.10 8.16 6.83
C LEU A 92 2.77 9.42 7.38
N ALA A 93 2.50 10.58 6.79
CA ALA A 93 3.00 11.87 7.25
C ALA A 93 2.52 12.19 8.68
N LEU A 94 1.23 11.94 8.96
CA LEU A 94 0.66 12.09 10.30
C LEU A 94 1.32 11.14 11.32
N ALA A 95 1.50 9.86 10.95
CA ALA A 95 2.12 8.86 11.80
C ALA A 95 3.59 9.19 12.11
N LEU A 96 4.34 9.68 11.12
CA LEU A 96 5.73 10.14 11.30
C LEU A 96 5.80 11.39 12.17
N SER A 97 4.91 12.36 11.97
CA SER A 97 4.81 13.55 12.82
C SER A 97 4.54 13.18 14.29
N LEU A 98 3.62 12.24 14.53
CA LEU A 98 3.37 11.69 15.85
C LEU A 98 4.60 10.97 16.42
N ALA A 99 5.31 10.17 15.61
CA ALA A 99 6.52 9.48 16.04
C ALA A 99 7.62 10.47 16.48
N ILE A 100 7.83 11.56 15.74
CA ILE A 100 8.78 12.63 16.09
C ILE A 100 8.39 13.27 17.42
N ARG A 101 7.10 13.62 17.58
CA ARG A 101 6.60 14.24 18.83
C ARG A 101 6.71 13.30 20.03
N LEU A 102 6.49 12.01 19.82
CA LEU A 102 6.59 10.99 20.87
C LEU A 102 8.05 10.79 21.30
N TYR A 103 8.97 10.76 20.35
CA TYR A 103 10.40 10.72 20.63
C TYR A 103 10.85 11.96 21.42
N GLY A 104 10.39 13.15 21.04
CA GLY A 104 10.70 14.38 21.77
C GLY A 104 10.21 14.39 23.23
N ARG A 105 9.11 13.69 23.53
CA ARG A 105 8.54 13.62 24.90
C ARG A 105 9.14 12.51 25.76
N TYR A 106 9.35 11.33 25.18
CA TYR A 106 9.70 10.11 25.94
C TYR A 106 11.14 9.64 25.71
N GLY A 107 11.87 10.22 24.75
CA GLY A 107 13.24 9.82 24.40
C GLY A 107 13.37 8.40 23.84
N THR A 108 12.25 7.73 23.55
CA THR A 108 12.23 6.36 23.03
C THR A 108 11.11 6.17 22.01
N LEU A 109 11.36 5.27 21.05
CA LEU A 109 10.40 4.84 20.02
C LEU A 109 9.98 3.37 20.20
N ASP A 110 10.32 2.76 21.34
CA ASP A 110 9.84 1.42 21.69
C ASP A 110 8.44 1.52 22.30
N LEU A 111 7.47 0.95 21.58
CA LEU A 111 6.06 0.94 21.96
C LEU A 111 5.82 0.31 23.34
N ARG A 112 6.65 -0.64 23.79
CA ARG A 112 6.49 -1.28 25.10
C ARG A 112 6.81 -0.32 26.23
N LYS A 113 7.91 0.42 26.10
CA LYS A 113 8.36 1.39 27.10
C LYS A 113 7.41 2.57 27.24
N ILE A 114 6.79 2.99 26.13
CA ILE A 114 5.80 4.08 26.13
C ILE A 114 4.50 3.65 26.83
N LYS A 115 4.11 2.38 26.71
CA LYS A 115 2.86 1.85 27.30
C LYS A 115 2.92 1.69 28.82
N GLU A 116 4.12 1.53 29.37
CA GLU A 116 4.36 1.36 30.81
C GLU A 116 4.39 2.69 31.58
N LEU A 117 4.60 3.80 30.88
CA LEU A 117 4.51 5.15 31.44
C LEU A 117 3.03 5.55 31.54
N LYS A 118 2.35 5.01 32.55
CA LYS A 118 1.01 5.48 32.96
C LYS A 118 1.11 6.95 33.40
N TRP A 119 0.09 7.70 32.99
CA TRP A 119 -0.16 9.11 33.32
C TRP A 119 -0.18 9.37 34.82
#